data_AF-A0A930XWR6-F1
#
_entry.id   AF-A0A930XWR6-F1
#
_cell.length_a   1.000
_cell.length_b   1.000
_cell.length_c   1.000
_cell.angle_alpha   90.00
_cell.angle_beta   90.00
_cell.angle_gamma   90.00
#
_symmetry.space_group_name_H-M   'P 1'
#
loop_
_entity.id
_entity.type
_entity.pdbx_description
1 polymer ?
#
loop_
_entity_poly.entity_id
_entity_poly.type
_entity_poly.pdbx_seq_one_letter_code
_entity_poly.pdbx_strand_id
1 'polypeptide(L)'
;MPTSCSLGRFQRWQVHPALLIGLGTFGFILATNLSLKLLLEPSYRNLEVRDVERNITCVQVYMEQRLKAMAATAQDHTAWDASYRYMDFSTRDFEDENFQPEMLGNLDLSLVTFVNLQGQVIFSRVLNADCTQSISLPSDFLRYVQPGSPLQAAAHVPEGRRGYLLLEGQPWHCG
;
A
#
# COMPACT_ATOMS: atom_id res chain seq x y z
N MET A 1 -39.94 12.74 83.11
CA MET A 1 -38.62 12.11 83.29
C MET A 1 -38.03 11.83 81.91
N PRO A 2 -36.75 12.13 81.66
CA PRO A 2 -36.24 12.49 80.33
C PRO A 2 -35.36 11.39 79.71
N THR A 3 -35.23 11.37 78.37
CA THR A 3 -33.99 10.97 77.68
C THR A 3 -33.98 11.49 76.23
N SER A 4 -33.32 12.63 76.01
CA SER A 4 -32.84 13.06 74.70
C SER A 4 -31.39 12.61 74.54
N CYS A 5 -31.13 11.67 73.62
CA CYS A 5 -29.80 11.11 73.35
C CYS A 5 -29.14 11.85 72.17
N SER A 6 -27.94 12.39 72.41
CA SER A 6 -27.19 13.24 71.47
C SER A 6 -26.40 12.42 70.45
N LEU A 7 -26.77 12.50 69.17
CA LEU A 7 -26.10 11.82 68.04
C LEU A 7 -25.02 12.68 67.31
N GLY A 8 -24.59 13.81 67.88
CA GLY A 8 -23.73 14.77 67.18
C GLY A 8 -22.20 14.57 67.26
N ARG A 9 -21.70 13.60 68.04
CA ARG A 9 -20.25 13.53 68.37
C ARG A 9 -19.44 12.48 67.60
N PHE A 10 -20.08 11.46 67.03
CA PHE A 10 -19.41 10.39 66.26
C PHE A 10 -19.03 10.79 64.82
N GLN A 11 -19.73 11.76 64.24
CA GLN A 11 -19.50 12.21 62.86
C GLN A 11 -18.19 13.01 62.70
N ARG A 12 -17.68 13.62 63.78
CA ARG A 12 -16.50 14.50 63.76
C ARG A 12 -15.16 13.74 63.79
N TRP A 13 -15.14 12.47 64.20
CA TRP A 13 -13.92 11.64 64.25
C TRP A 13 -13.73 10.75 63.01
N GLN A 14 -14.78 10.48 62.25
CA GLN A 14 -14.73 9.66 61.01
C GLN A 14 -14.23 10.44 59.78
N VAL A 15 -14.30 11.77 59.79
CA VAL A 15 -13.88 12.61 58.64
C VAL A 15 -12.37 12.71 58.48
N HIS A 16 -11.60 12.60 59.56
CA HIS A 16 -10.12 12.68 59.52
C HIS A 16 -9.46 11.53 58.73
N PRO A 17 -9.80 10.24 58.95
CA PRO A 17 -9.22 9.15 58.14
C PRO A 17 -9.70 9.18 56.69
N ALA A 18 -10.95 9.58 56.42
CA ALA A 18 -11.47 9.70 55.06
C ALA A 18 -10.70 10.75 54.24
N LEU A 19 -10.30 11.86 54.86
CA LEU A 19 -9.53 12.94 54.22
C LEU A 19 -8.10 12.48 53.87
N LEU A 20 -7.47 11.68 54.74
CA LEU A 20 -6.13 11.10 54.49
C LEU A 20 -6.15 10.09 53.34
N ILE A 21 -7.17 9.23 53.28
CA ILE A 21 -7.34 8.27 52.18
C ILE A 21 -7.61 9.02 50.87
N GLY A 22 -8.47 10.05 50.90
CA GLY A 22 -8.72 10.91 49.75
C GLY A 22 -7.47 11.61 49.23
N LEU A 23 -6.64 12.16 50.13
CA LEU A 23 -5.39 12.80 49.75
C LEU A 23 -4.36 11.81 49.19
N GLY A 24 -4.26 10.62 49.79
CA GLY A 24 -3.37 9.55 49.32
C GLY A 24 -3.75 9.04 47.93
N THR A 25 -5.05 8.76 47.72
CA THR A 25 -5.57 8.34 46.41
C THR A 25 -5.40 9.43 45.35
N PHE A 26 -5.66 10.69 45.70
CA PHE A 26 -5.43 11.83 44.80
C PHE A 26 -3.94 11.97 44.43
N GLY A 27 -3.04 11.86 45.41
CA GLY A 27 -1.60 11.89 45.17
C GLY A 27 -1.13 10.75 44.27
N PHE A 28 -1.67 9.54 44.46
CA PHE A 28 -1.38 8.39 43.61
C PHE A 28 -1.88 8.57 42.17
N ILE A 29 -3.10 9.09 41.99
CA ILE A 29 -3.65 9.43 40.66
C ILE A 29 -2.78 10.49 39.99
N LEU A 30 -2.37 11.53 40.73
CA LEU A 30 -1.52 12.58 40.18
C LEU A 30 -0.15 12.04 39.75
N ALA A 31 0.49 11.22 40.60
CA ALA A 31 1.77 10.60 40.31
C ALA A 31 1.71 9.71 39.07
N THR A 32 0.69 8.85 38.95
CA THR A 32 0.53 7.96 37.78
C THR A 32 0.30 8.75 36.49
N ASN A 33 -0.55 9.79 36.51
CA ASN A 33 -0.77 10.66 35.36
C ASN A 33 0.49 11.43 34.95
N LEU A 34 1.27 11.89 35.93
CA LEU A 34 2.54 12.59 35.68
C LEU A 34 3.56 11.65 35.03
N SER A 35 3.68 10.42 35.55
CA SER A 35 4.52 9.37 34.97
C SER A 35 4.13 9.06 33.52
N LEU A 36 2.83 8.95 33.23
CA LEU A 36 2.32 8.72 31.87
C LEU A 36 2.76 9.84 30.92
N LYS A 37 2.59 11.10 31.32
CA LYS A 37 2.93 12.26 30.48
C LYS A 37 4.42 12.46 30.27
N LEU A 38 5.23 12.26 31.32
CA LEU A 38 6.66 12.55 31.25
C LEU A 38 7.47 11.42 30.61
N LEU A 39 7.09 10.16 30.84
CA LEU A 39 7.89 9.00 30.44
C LEU A 39 7.28 8.25 29.28
N LEU A 40 5.98 7.96 29.33
CA LEU A 40 5.33 7.10 28.34
C LEU A 40 5.04 7.87 27.05
N GLU A 41 4.38 9.02 27.12
CA GLU A 41 3.95 9.75 25.92
C GLU A 41 5.10 10.06 24.93
N PRO A 42 6.27 10.58 25.37
CA PRO A 42 7.38 10.82 24.44
C PRO A 42 7.98 9.52 23.88
N SER A 43 8.03 8.46 24.70
CA SER A 43 8.55 7.15 24.29
C SER A 43 7.65 6.51 23.22
N TYR A 44 6.33 6.52 23.45
CA TYR A 44 5.35 6.02 22.50
C TYR A 44 5.36 6.82 21.20
N ARG A 45 5.45 8.15 21.28
CA ARG A 45 5.55 8.99 20.07
C ARG A 45 6.79 8.65 19.24
N ASN A 46 7.93 8.44 19.88
CA ASN A 46 9.15 8.03 19.18
C ASN A 46 9.03 6.64 18.56
N LEU A 47 8.36 5.70 19.25
CA LEU A 47 8.09 4.37 18.70
C LEU A 47 7.15 4.43 17.50
N GLU A 48 6.09 5.23 17.57
CA GLU A 48 5.15 5.43 16.48
C GLU A 48 5.83 6.01 15.23
N VAL A 49 6.66 7.05 15.40
CA VAL A 49 7.43 7.61 14.28
C VAL A 49 8.35 6.57 13.66
N ARG A 50 9.09 5.80 14.48
CA ARG A 50 9.98 4.75 13.98
C ARG A 50 9.23 3.62 13.27
N ASP A 51 8.06 3.26 13.78
CA ASP A 51 7.21 2.22 13.17
C ASP A 51 6.70 2.69 11.80
N VAL A 52 6.22 3.94 11.71
CA VAL A 52 5.81 4.55 10.45
C VAL A 52 6.97 4.63 9.45
N GLU A 53 8.15 5.08 9.87
CA GLU A 53 9.36 5.13 9.03
C GLU A 53 9.75 3.73 8.52
N ARG A 54 9.70 2.72 9.40
CA ARG A 54 9.97 1.33 9.03
C ARG A 54 8.96 0.80 8.03
N ASN A 55 7.68 1.06 8.24
CA ASN A 55 6.61 0.62 7.36
C ASN A 55 6.74 1.27 5.98
N ILE A 56 7.02 2.58 5.92
CA ILE A 56 7.31 3.28 4.65
C ILE A 56 8.49 2.64 3.94
N THR A 57 9.59 2.37 4.66
CA THR A 57 10.77 1.72 4.07
C THR A 57 10.44 0.33 3.52
N CYS A 58 9.67 -0.48 4.27
CA CYS A 58 9.22 -1.79 3.80
C CYS A 58 8.38 -1.69 2.53
N VAL A 59 7.44 -0.74 2.45
CA VAL A 59 6.63 -0.52 1.26
C VAL A 59 7.50 -0.11 0.07
N GLN A 60 8.46 0.79 0.25
CA GLN A 60 9.39 1.20 -0.81
C GLN A 60 10.21 0.01 -1.34
N VAL A 61 10.77 -0.81 -0.43
CA VAL A 61 11.53 -2.00 -0.82
C VAL A 61 10.66 -2.99 -1.60
N TYR A 62 9.44 -3.24 -1.12
CA TYR A 62 8.50 -4.13 -1.80
C TYR A 62 8.13 -3.61 -3.20
N MET A 63 7.82 -2.32 -3.32
CA MET A 63 7.48 -1.73 -4.62
C MET A 63 8.66 -1.75 -5.60
N GLU A 64 9.89 -1.50 -5.13
CA GLU A 64 11.11 -1.62 -5.95
C GLU A 64 11.35 -3.05 -6.44
N GLN A 65 11.10 -4.05 -5.58
CA GLN A 65 11.18 -5.46 -5.97
C GLN A 65 10.14 -5.81 -7.04
N ARG A 66 8.90 -5.33 -6.91
CA ARG A 66 7.85 -5.52 -7.91
C ARG A 66 8.22 -4.88 -9.25
N LEU A 67 8.71 -3.64 -9.25
CA LEU A 67 9.19 -2.97 -10.47
C LEU A 67 10.34 -3.72 -11.14
N LYS A 68 11.27 -4.30 -10.36
CA LYS A 68 12.36 -5.12 -10.89
C LYS A 68 11.84 -6.42 -11.52
N ALA A 69 10.90 -7.10 -10.89
CA ALA A 69 10.30 -8.32 -11.43
C ALA A 69 9.57 -8.04 -12.75
N MET A 70 8.73 -7.01 -12.79
CA MET A 70 8.03 -6.60 -14.02
C MET A 70 9.01 -6.22 -15.15
N ALA A 71 10.10 -5.51 -14.83
CA ALA A 71 11.11 -5.15 -15.80
C ALA A 71 11.86 -6.38 -16.35
N ALA A 72 12.19 -7.36 -15.51
CA ALA A 72 12.81 -8.60 -15.95
C ALA A 72 11.90 -9.38 -16.91
N THR A 73 10.61 -9.54 -16.56
CA THR A 73 9.63 -10.19 -17.44
C THR A 73 9.50 -9.45 -18.78
N ALA A 74 9.41 -8.12 -18.76
CA ALA A 74 9.35 -7.33 -19.99
C ALA A 74 10.62 -7.52 -20.85
N GLN A 75 11.80 -7.47 -20.23
CA GLN A 75 13.08 -7.68 -20.92
C GLN A 75 13.15 -9.06 -21.57
N ASP A 76 12.78 -10.12 -20.85
CA ASP A 76 12.79 -11.50 -21.35
C ASP A 76 11.92 -11.62 -22.61
N HIS A 77 10.69 -11.08 -22.60
CA HIS A 77 9.82 -11.10 -23.77
C HIS A 77 10.34 -10.23 -24.92
N THR A 78 10.98 -9.08 -24.65
CA THR A 78 11.55 -8.23 -25.72
C THR A 78 12.81 -8.82 -26.35
N ALA A 79 13.50 -9.75 -25.68
CA ALA A 79 14.68 -10.41 -26.22
C ALA A 79 14.34 -11.51 -27.24
N TRP A 80 13.07 -11.93 -27.33
CA TRP A 80 12.66 -13.03 -28.20
C TRP A 80 12.38 -12.55 -29.62
N ASP A 81 12.99 -13.20 -30.62
CA ASP A 81 12.73 -12.95 -32.04
C ASP A 81 11.24 -13.10 -32.40
N ALA A 82 10.51 -13.97 -31.69
CA ALA A 82 9.07 -14.16 -31.87
C ALA A 82 8.28 -12.87 -31.54
N SER A 83 8.68 -12.12 -30.52
CA SER A 83 8.05 -10.85 -30.15
C SER A 83 8.27 -9.78 -31.21
N TYR A 84 9.46 -9.69 -31.81
CA TYR A 84 9.71 -8.79 -32.93
C TYR A 84 8.88 -9.14 -34.16
N ARG A 85 8.84 -10.44 -34.53
CA ARG A 85 7.99 -10.89 -35.65
C ARG A 85 6.51 -10.64 -35.39
N TYR A 86 6.06 -10.76 -34.13
CA TYR A 86 4.68 -10.48 -33.75
C TYR A 86 4.30 -9.01 -33.92
N MET A 87 5.25 -8.09 -33.69
CA MET A 87 5.02 -6.66 -33.94
C MET A 87 4.79 -6.33 -35.43
N ASP A 88 5.43 -7.08 -36.33
CA ASP A 88 5.22 -6.95 -37.78
C ASP A 88 3.99 -7.74 -38.26
N PHE A 89 3.78 -8.93 -37.69
CA PHE A 89 2.74 -9.89 -38.07
C PHE A 89 2.08 -10.49 -36.81
N SER A 90 1.06 -9.81 -36.31
CA SER A 90 0.30 -10.25 -35.14
C SER A 90 -0.42 -11.57 -35.41
N THR A 91 -0.12 -12.62 -34.65
CA THR A 91 -0.77 -13.94 -34.75
C THR A 91 -1.45 -14.32 -33.44
N ARG A 92 -2.67 -14.86 -33.55
CA ARG A 92 -3.42 -15.32 -32.37
C ARG A 92 -2.70 -16.43 -31.61
N ASP A 93 -2.00 -17.32 -32.32
CA ASP A 93 -1.22 -18.39 -31.71
C ASP A 93 -0.16 -17.85 -30.74
N PHE A 94 0.51 -16.74 -31.09
CA PHE A 94 1.49 -16.12 -30.18
C PHE A 94 0.83 -15.56 -28.92
N GLU A 95 -0.33 -14.91 -29.05
CA GLU A 95 -1.09 -14.42 -27.90
C GLU A 95 -1.54 -15.56 -26.98
N ASP A 96 -2.05 -16.64 -27.57
CA ASP A 96 -2.57 -17.80 -26.86
C ASP A 96 -1.43 -18.67 -26.28
N GLU A 97 -0.22 -18.62 -26.80
CA GLU A 97 0.94 -19.34 -26.23
C GLU A 97 1.67 -18.54 -25.15
N ASN A 98 1.57 -17.21 -25.11
CA ASN A 98 2.41 -16.36 -24.27
C ASN A 98 1.66 -15.48 -23.27
N PHE A 99 0.39 -15.16 -23.54
CA PHE A 99 -0.36 -14.19 -22.76
C PHE A 99 -1.73 -14.71 -22.33
N GLN A 100 -1.90 -16.02 -22.09
CA GLN A 100 -3.13 -16.52 -21.46
C GLN A 100 -3.34 -15.89 -20.08
N PRO A 101 -4.60 -15.66 -19.64
CA PRO A 101 -4.89 -15.07 -18.33
C PRO A 101 -4.16 -15.77 -17.18
N GLU A 102 -4.06 -17.10 -17.24
CA GLU A 102 -3.38 -17.93 -16.25
C GLU A 102 -1.87 -17.65 -16.20
N MET A 103 -1.24 -17.38 -17.35
CA MET A 103 0.18 -17.04 -17.42
C MET A 103 0.46 -15.64 -16.87
N LEU A 104 -0.41 -14.67 -17.18
CA LEU A 104 -0.34 -13.34 -16.57
C LEU A 104 -0.51 -13.40 -15.05
N GLY A 105 -1.47 -14.20 -14.56
CA GLY A 105 -1.67 -14.43 -13.13
C GLY A 105 -0.45 -15.06 -12.46
N ASN A 106 0.17 -16.07 -13.08
CA ASN A 106 1.40 -16.70 -12.57
C ASN A 106 2.59 -15.73 -12.51
N LEU A 107 2.64 -14.74 -13.40
CA LEU A 107 3.65 -13.68 -13.40
C LEU A 107 3.28 -12.52 -12.48
N ASP A 108 2.12 -12.59 -11.81
CA ASP A 108 1.57 -11.52 -10.97
C ASP A 108 1.50 -10.19 -11.75
N LEU A 109 1.04 -10.29 -12.99
CA LEU A 109 0.82 -9.22 -13.95
C LEU A 109 -0.66 -9.09 -14.27
N SER A 110 -1.19 -7.89 -14.08
CA SER A 110 -2.58 -7.58 -14.44
C SER A 110 -2.73 -6.96 -15.82
N LEU A 111 -1.64 -6.51 -16.43
CA LEU A 111 -1.66 -5.78 -17.69
C LEU A 111 -0.40 -6.09 -18.48
N VAL A 112 -0.58 -6.49 -19.74
CA VAL A 112 0.48 -6.52 -20.74
C VAL A 112 -0.01 -5.82 -22.00
N THR A 113 0.88 -5.05 -22.64
CA THR A 113 0.55 -4.40 -23.90
C THR A 113 1.77 -4.28 -24.79
N PHE A 114 1.55 -4.48 -26.08
CA PHE A 114 2.53 -4.26 -27.14
C PHE A 114 2.11 -3.02 -27.90
N VAL A 115 3.03 -2.06 -27.98
CA VAL A 115 2.79 -0.76 -28.62
C VAL A 115 3.87 -0.53 -29.66
N ASN A 116 3.48 -0.08 -30.85
CA ASN A 116 4.44 0.29 -31.89
C ASN A 116 5.03 1.70 -31.67
N LEU A 117 6.01 2.06 -32.49
CA LEU A 117 6.71 3.35 -32.42
C LEU A 117 5.79 4.56 -32.69
N GLN A 118 4.61 4.34 -33.27
CA GLN A 118 3.60 5.36 -33.51
C GLN A 118 2.61 5.50 -32.34
N GLY A 119 2.76 4.69 -31.29
CA GLY A 119 1.89 4.71 -30.10
C GLY A 119 0.59 3.96 -30.28
N GLN A 120 0.49 3.15 -31.33
CA GLN A 120 -0.66 2.28 -31.57
C GLN A 120 -0.48 0.99 -30.78
N VAL A 121 -1.54 0.62 -30.07
CA VAL A 121 -1.60 -0.65 -29.33
C VAL A 121 -1.83 -1.78 -30.34
N ILE A 122 -0.83 -2.64 -30.50
CA ILE A 122 -0.90 -3.84 -31.35
C ILE A 122 -1.60 -4.98 -30.61
N PHE A 123 -1.35 -5.08 -29.30
CA PHE A 123 -2.00 -6.04 -28.43
C PHE A 123 -2.13 -5.48 -27.03
N SER A 124 -3.20 -5.85 -26.35
CA SER A 124 -3.35 -5.60 -24.92
C SER A 124 -4.17 -6.69 -24.29
N ARG A 125 -3.76 -7.09 -23.09
CA ARG A 125 -4.56 -7.92 -22.20
C ARG A 125 -4.51 -7.33 -20.82
N VAL A 126 -5.69 -7.15 -20.24
CA VAL A 126 -5.87 -6.59 -18.91
C VAL A 126 -6.73 -7.55 -18.12
N LEU A 127 -6.29 -7.96 -16.95
CA LEU A 127 -7.05 -8.79 -16.04
C LEU A 127 -7.84 -7.92 -15.06
N ASN A 128 -9.04 -8.37 -14.70
CA ASN A 128 -9.75 -7.85 -13.54
C ASN A 128 -9.02 -8.20 -12.24
N ALA A 129 -9.44 -7.58 -11.13
CA ALA A 129 -8.86 -7.83 -9.80
C ALA A 129 -8.89 -9.32 -9.40
N ASP A 130 -9.87 -10.08 -9.91
CA ASP A 130 -10.02 -11.51 -9.62
C ASP A 130 -9.21 -12.41 -10.57
N CYS A 131 -8.45 -11.87 -11.53
CA CYS A 131 -7.70 -12.59 -12.58
C CYS A 131 -8.51 -13.53 -13.47
N THR A 132 -9.84 -13.47 -13.40
CA THR A 132 -10.74 -14.42 -14.05
C THR A 132 -11.16 -13.97 -15.43
N GLN A 133 -11.11 -12.67 -15.72
CA GLN A 133 -11.67 -12.09 -16.94
C GLN A 133 -10.75 -11.03 -17.52
N SER A 134 -10.61 -11.06 -18.85
CA SER A 134 -10.00 -9.98 -19.60
C SER A 134 -10.96 -8.79 -19.69
N ILE A 135 -10.48 -7.60 -19.36
CA ILE A 135 -11.22 -6.34 -19.44
C ILE A 135 -10.52 -5.36 -20.39
N SER A 136 -11.23 -4.30 -20.77
CA SER A 136 -10.69 -3.32 -21.70
C SER A 136 -9.56 -2.50 -21.07
N LEU A 137 -8.57 -2.17 -21.89
CA LEU A 137 -7.49 -1.26 -21.51
C LEU A 137 -8.06 0.09 -21.06
N PRO A 138 -7.66 0.62 -19.88
CA PRO A 138 -8.09 1.93 -19.43
C PRO A 138 -7.79 3.01 -20.48
N SER A 139 -8.79 3.81 -20.82
CA SER A 139 -8.66 4.78 -21.92
C SER A 139 -7.57 5.83 -21.66
N ASP A 140 -7.32 6.13 -20.39
CA ASP A 140 -6.30 7.07 -19.96
C ASP A 140 -4.89 6.49 -20.05
N PHE A 141 -4.73 5.16 -20.16
CA PHE A 141 -3.44 4.53 -20.44
C PHE A 141 -2.84 5.03 -21.75
N LEU A 142 -3.69 5.28 -22.76
CA LEU A 142 -3.26 5.71 -24.09
C LEU A 142 -2.44 7.01 -24.04
N ARG A 143 -2.66 7.89 -23.07
CA ARG A 143 -1.89 9.14 -22.89
C ARG A 143 -0.41 8.89 -22.57
N TYR A 144 -0.10 7.74 -22.00
CA TYR A 144 1.26 7.37 -21.62
C TYR A 144 2.03 6.67 -22.72
N VAL A 145 1.37 6.27 -23.81
CA VAL A 145 2.01 5.54 -24.92
C VAL A 145 1.96 6.29 -26.26
N GLN A 146 1.45 7.52 -26.29
CA GLN A 146 1.54 8.39 -27.48
C GLN A 146 2.99 8.75 -27.81
N PRO A 147 3.31 9.06 -29.08
CA PRO A 147 4.62 9.60 -29.45
C PRO A 147 5.01 10.81 -28.61
N GLY A 148 6.23 10.81 -28.09
CA GLY A 148 6.73 11.87 -27.19
C GLY A 148 6.30 11.73 -25.73
N SER A 149 5.52 10.71 -25.38
CA SER A 149 5.22 10.40 -23.97
C SER A 149 6.47 9.90 -23.22
N PRO A 150 6.43 9.89 -21.87
CA PRO A 150 7.53 9.33 -21.08
C PRO A 150 7.83 7.85 -21.36
N LEU A 151 6.85 7.01 -21.73
CA LEU A 151 7.14 5.60 -22.02
C LEU A 151 7.78 5.43 -23.41
N GLN A 152 7.32 6.21 -24.41
CA GLN A 152 7.86 6.16 -25.77
C GLN A 152 9.24 6.80 -25.90
N ALA A 153 9.49 7.91 -25.19
CA ALA A 153 10.81 8.54 -25.18
C ALA A 153 11.92 7.60 -24.65
N ALA A 154 11.54 6.51 -23.97
CA ALA A 154 12.47 5.51 -23.45
C ALA A 154 12.74 4.34 -24.42
N ALA A 155 12.12 4.30 -25.60
CA ALA A 155 12.32 3.23 -26.59
C ALA A 155 13.80 3.09 -27.04
N HIS A 156 14.62 4.11 -26.80
CA HIS A 156 16.05 4.11 -27.11
C HIS A 156 16.95 3.71 -25.93
N VAL A 157 16.39 3.32 -24.78
CA VAL A 157 17.14 2.87 -23.60
C VAL A 157 17.16 1.33 -23.58
N PRO A 158 18.33 0.68 -23.71
CA PRO A 158 18.41 -0.80 -23.77
C PRO A 158 17.84 -1.51 -22.55
N GLU A 159 17.96 -0.89 -21.37
CA GLU A 159 17.43 -1.46 -20.11
C GLU A 159 15.91 -1.26 -19.95
N GLY A 160 15.27 -0.52 -20.87
CA GLY A 160 13.89 -0.09 -20.75
C GLY A 160 13.68 1.00 -19.68
N ARG A 161 12.41 1.29 -19.36
CA ARG A 161 12.03 2.24 -18.32
C ARG A 161 11.00 1.59 -17.41
N ARG A 162 11.15 1.82 -16.11
CA ARG A 162 10.23 1.34 -15.07
C ARG A 162 9.85 2.49 -14.15
N GLY A 163 8.66 2.42 -13.57
CA GLY A 163 8.14 3.44 -12.68
C GLY A 163 6.66 3.25 -12.41
N TYR A 164 6.05 4.26 -11.81
CA TYR A 164 4.64 4.24 -11.44
C TYR A 164 3.83 5.11 -12.41
N LEU A 165 2.67 4.59 -12.82
CA LEU A 165 1.68 5.30 -13.60
C LEU A 165 0.38 5.33 -12.81
N LEU A 166 -0.24 6.51 -12.74
CA LEU A 166 -1.56 6.64 -12.17
C LEU A 166 -2.58 6.44 -13.28
N LEU A 167 -3.32 5.34 -13.20
CA LEU A 167 -4.43 5.05 -14.11
C LEU A 167 -5.75 5.30 -13.39
N GLU A 168 -6.70 5.90 -14.09
CA GLU A 168 -8.06 6.12 -13.63
C GLU A 168 -8.81 4.78 -13.62
N GLY A 169 -9.40 4.41 -12.48
CA GLY A 169 -10.17 3.18 -12.36
C GLY A 169 -9.99 2.45 -11.03
N GLN A 170 -10.56 1.23 -10.96
CA GLN A 170 -10.45 0.32 -9.81
C GLN A 170 -9.05 -0.31 -9.75
N PRO A 171 -8.57 -0.77 -8.59
CA PRO A 171 -7.30 -1.50 -8.51
C PRO A 171 -7.35 -2.76 -9.38
N TRP A 172 -6.35 -2.94 -10.24
CA TRP A 172 -6.27 -4.03 -11.20
C TRP A 172 -5.49 -5.23 -10.65
N HIS A 173 -5.10 -5.22 -9.37
CA HIS A 173 -4.20 -6.24 -8.82
C HIS A 173 -4.89 -7.59 -8.72
N CYS A 174 -4.24 -8.58 -9.34
CA CYS A 174 -4.51 -10.00 -9.19
C CYS A 174 -4.09 -10.48 -7.79
N GLY A 175 -5.02 -10.49 -6.83
CA GLY A 175 -4.73 -10.77 -5.41
C GLY A 175 -4.96 -12.22 -5.03
#